data_AF-A0A480AW64-F1
#
_entry.id   AF-A0A480AW64-F1
#
_cell.length_a   1.000
_cell.length_b   1.000
_cell.length_c   1.000
_cell.angle_alpha   90.00
_cell.angle_beta   90.00
_cell.angle_gamma   90.00
#
_symmetry.space_group_name_H-M   'P 1'
#
loop_
_entity.id
_entity.type
_entity.pdbx_description
1 polymer ?
#
loop_
_entity_poly.entity_id
_entity_poly.type
_entity_poly.pdbx_seq_one_letter_code
_entity_poly.pdbx_strand_id
1 'polypeptide(L)'
;MGNHRAGRQQQLQSHKDSEGYERAVSTPLRAITYRDTAHAGPASIFRSANRQPMVSLATFTSRIRRLVERHELSDATINESLNLSADDFRRKYATRRTLVEVDGQPIDLMSHYAAKATEAAISYRNFWQRVRGLAKKGQICSSALADSLTLSAATWRSCYGGGRSTGFVYEGNAHPDQVGKRFHSVAALLHSVGRYDDRALIWSRLKAGWTLDDALAILNATPSHRTGTIYRVTRRRTGAVYVGLTVTSIKQRWAFHVRRATDGSTSKLHAAFREDGADGFDIDVLEDGIRDLAVLQARESFWVDRLGALGPNGLNTAKPGGLGSPGGKIIGYGDETFRSIEEAASVLSERLGIAPHVIRTRLQNGLPLPQPEQVRRHSKNPDAGSNLFRRWLALLKRHSSGVAAEWKADYDRFKADVSPVPSGLELIRKRPSEPWGPGNVEWVTVQTKVARTHGKAISVNGVEYPSLTAIAKAHGIGVSTFKNRIYKQGMSAEQAVVAPLGGTS
;
A
#
# COMPACT_ATOMS: atom_id res chain seq x y z
N MET A 1 -14.63 53.54 32.87
CA MET A 1 -14.01 52.72 33.92
C MET A 1 -13.38 51.53 33.23
N GLY A 2 -12.08 51.30 33.15
CA GLY A 2 -10.91 51.88 33.81
C GLY A 2 -9.90 50.74 33.98
N ASN A 3 -8.64 50.99 33.59
CA ASN A 3 -7.41 50.46 34.22
C ASN A 3 -7.15 48.94 34.19
N HIS A 4 -5.94 48.38 34.14
CA HIS A 4 -4.56 48.84 34.19
C HIS A 4 -3.70 47.70 33.60
N ARG A 5 -2.69 48.02 32.79
CA ARG A 5 -1.43 47.26 32.75
C ARG A 5 -0.28 48.26 32.76
N ALA A 6 0.12 48.62 33.97
CA ALA A 6 1.34 49.34 34.27
C ALA A 6 2.14 48.49 35.28
N GLY A 7 3.47 48.50 35.12
CA GLY A 7 4.39 48.31 36.24
C GLY A 7 4.95 46.91 36.46
N ARG A 8 6.14 46.66 35.91
CA ARG A 8 7.36 46.50 36.73
C ARG A 8 8.61 46.49 35.84
N GLN A 9 9.07 47.69 35.52
CA GLN A 9 10.48 48.03 35.70
C GLN A 9 10.68 48.37 37.17
N GLN A 10 11.78 47.91 37.75
CA GLN A 10 12.72 48.64 38.62
C GLN A 10 13.72 47.61 39.18
N GLN A 11 15.01 47.72 38.83
CA GLN A 11 16.04 48.49 39.56
C GLN A 11 16.36 47.83 40.90
N LEU A 12 17.58 47.65 41.39
CA LEU A 12 18.96 48.05 41.11
C LEU A 12 19.79 46.86 41.67
N GLN A 13 21.04 46.60 41.30
CA GLN A 13 22.18 47.28 41.91
C GLN A 13 23.47 46.72 41.28
N SER A 14 24.35 47.66 40.97
CA SER A 14 25.79 47.57 40.76
C SER A 14 26.52 46.37 41.40
N HIS A 15 27.40 45.73 40.64
CA HIS A 15 28.86 45.90 40.81
C HIS A 15 29.64 45.00 39.86
N LYS A 16 30.83 45.49 39.46
CA LYS A 16 31.94 44.74 38.84
C LYS A 16 31.68 44.42 37.35
N ASP A 17 32.34 45.03 36.36
CA ASP A 17 33.76 45.30 36.27
C ASP A 17 34.01 46.33 35.17
N SER A 18 34.35 47.53 35.63
CA SER A 18 35.19 48.47 34.91
C SER A 18 36.63 47.94 34.96
N GLU A 19 36.99 47.00 34.10
CA GLU A 19 38.39 46.62 33.86
C GLU A 19 38.45 45.83 32.54
N GLY A 20 39.17 46.35 31.55
CA GLY A 20 39.30 45.71 30.24
C GLY A 20 39.15 46.63 29.02
N TYR A 21 39.26 47.96 29.18
CA TYR A 21 39.74 48.83 28.10
C TYR A 21 41.28 48.85 28.13
N GLU A 22 41.89 47.67 28.20
CA GLU A 22 43.32 47.52 27.96
C GLU A 22 43.53 47.44 26.46
N ARG A 23 44.28 48.43 25.98
CA ARG A 23 44.92 48.49 24.68
C ARG A 23 45.27 47.08 24.20
N ALA A 24 44.58 46.62 23.15
CA ALA A 24 45.12 45.55 22.32
C ALA A 24 46.48 46.05 21.83
N VAL A 25 47.52 45.51 22.45
CA VAL A 25 48.92 45.82 22.21
C VAL A 25 49.12 45.82 20.71
N SER A 26 49.41 47.00 20.17
CA SER A 26 49.82 47.17 18.79
C SER A 26 51.07 46.33 18.60
N THR A 27 50.93 45.09 18.13
CA THR A 27 52.06 44.38 17.53
C THR A 27 52.52 45.29 16.39
N PRO A 28 53.72 45.89 16.48
CA PRO A 28 54.20 46.71 15.39
C PRO A 28 54.30 45.78 14.18
N LEU A 29 53.55 46.09 13.12
CA LEU A 29 53.74 45.41 11.85
C LEU A 29 55.23 45.61 11.51
N ARG A 30 55.96 44.49 11.43
CA ARG A 30 57.39 44.46 11.08
C ARG A 30 57.62 45.24 9.79
N ALA A 31 58.86 45.67 9.55
CA ALA A 31 59.23 46.37 8.33
C ALA A 31 58.65 45.65 7.09
N ILE A 32 57.87 46.39 6.29
CA ILE A 32 57.24 45.89 5.07
C ILE A 32 58.06 46.42 3.90
N THR A 33 58.57 45.53 3.06
CA THR A 33 59.20 45.91 1.80
C THR A 33 58.13 46.24 0.77
N TYR A 34 58.25 47.41 0.13
CA TYR A 34 57.37 47.84 -0.95
C TYR A 34 58.19 48.62 -1.98
N ARG A 35 58.16 48.21 -3.25
CA ARG A 35 58.99 48.77 -4.34
C ARG A 35 60.47 48.84 -3.94
N ASP A 36 60.98 47.70 -3.47
CA ASP A 36 62.37 47.52 -3.02
C ASP A 36 62.83 48.46 -1.89
N THR A 37 61.89 49.13 -1.22
CA THR A 37 62.16 50.03 -0.09
C THR A 37 61.55 49.46 1.19
N ALA A 38 62.32 49.45 2.29
CA ALA A 38 61.83 48.99 3.59
C ALA A 38 61.04 50.10 4.30
N HIS A 39 59.79 49.82 4.66
CA HIS A 39 58.92 50.75 5.38
C HIS A 39 58.66 50.27 6.81
N ALA A 40 58.73 51.18 7.79
CA ALA A 40 58.48 50.88 9.20
C ALA A 40 57.04 50.40 9.52
N GLY A 41 56.13 50.43 8.55
CA GLY A 41 54.76 49.94 8.68
C GLY A 41 53.81 50.58 7.66
N PRO A 42 52.50 50.24 7.70
CA PRO A 42 51.52 50.71 6.72
C PRO A 42 51.41 52.24 6.65
N ALA A 43 51.56 52.95 7.76
CA ALA A 43 51.52 54.40 7.77
C ALA A 43 52.68 55.05 7.00
N SER A 44 53.86 54.40 6.96
CA SER A 44 54.99 54.87 6.16
C SER A 44 54.72 54.68 4.66
N ILE A 45 54.21 53.50 4.27
CA ILE A 45 53.81 53.21 2.88
C ILE A 45 52.72 54.16 2.38
N PHE A 46 51.71 54.43 3.22
CA PHE A 46 50.60 55.31 2.87
C PHE A 46 51.08 56.75 2.61
N ARG A 47 52.07 57.23 3.38
CA ARG A 47 52.65 58.56 3.22
C ARG A 47 53.64 58.65 2.04
N SER A 48 54.31 57.56 1.69
CA SER A 48 55.23 57.49 0.55
C SER A 48 54.53 57.21 -0.79
N ALA A 49 53.20 57.15 -0.81
CA ALA A 49 52.45 56.92 -2.05
C ALA A 49 52.55 58.15 -2.98
N ASN A 50 53.01 57.94 -4.21
CA ASN A 50 53.19 59.01 -5.22
C ASN A 50 51.88 59.74 -5.62
N ARG A 51 50.71 59.21 -5.27
CA ARG A 51 49.40 59.81 -5.49
C ARG A 51 48.59 59.72 -4.20
N GLN A 52 47.69 60.68 -3.96
CA GLN A 52 46.77 60.60 -2.83
C GLN A 52 46.00 59.27 -2.89
N PRO A 53 46.13 58.41 -1.86
CA PRO A 53 45.41 57.14 -1.84
C PRO A 53 43.90 57.35 -1.86
N MET A 54 43.17 56.46 -2.55
CA MET A 54 41.71 56.55 -2.66
C MET A 54 40.96 56.19 -1.37
N VAL A 55 41.68 55.77 -0.32
CA VAL A 55 41.11 55.29 0.94
C VAL A 55 41.80 55.94 2.13
N SER A 56 41.13 55.95 3.29
CA SER A 56 41.74 56.45 4.52
C SER A 56 42.90 55.56 4.98
N LEU A 57 43.83 56.14 5.76
CA LEU A 57 44.92 55.40 6.40
C LEU A 57 44.40 54.24 7.28
N ALA A 58 43.26 54.42 7.96
CA ALA A 58 42.64 53.38 8.77
C ALA A 58 42.17 52.20 7.90
N THR A 59 41.52 52.50 6.77
CA THR A 59 41.07 51.50 5.79
C THR A 59 42.27 50.77 5.18
N PHE A 60 43.31 51.48 4.77
CA PHE A 60 44.52 50.88 4.23
C PHE A 60 45.22 49.97 5.25
N THR A 61 45.35 50.42 6.49
CA THR A 61 45.97 49.63 7.57
C THR A 61 45.19 48.34 7.85
N SER A 62 43.86 48.39 7.85
CA SER A 62 43.01 47.20 7.98
C SER A 62 43.19 46.23 6.82
N ARG A 63 43.30 46.72 5.57
CA ARG A 63 43.56 45.89 4.38
C ARG A 63 44.92 45.20 4.45
N ILE A 64 45.97 45.93 4.82
CA ILE A 64 47.32 45.37 4.94
C ILE A 64 47.39 44.30 6.03
N ARG A 65 46.78 44.52 7.20
CA ARG A 65 46.70 43.49 8.25
C ARG A 65 46.06 42.20 7.73
N ARG A 66 44.92 42.32 7.03
CA ARG A 66 44.22 41.17 6.44
C ARG A 66 45.05 40.42 5.41
N LEU A 67 45.87 41.12 4.61
CA LEU A 67 46.76 40.49 3.64
C LEU A 67 47.97 39.82 4.31
N VAL A 68 48.49 40.41 5.39
CA VAL A 68 49.56 39.81 6.21
C VAL A 68 49.08 38.52 6.89
N GLU A 69 47.89 38.53 7.50
CA GLU A 69 47.27 37.34 8.10
C GLU A 69 47.05 36.21 7.09
N ARG A 70 46.89 36.54 5.82
CA ARG A 70 46.68 35.58 4.72
C ARG A 70 47.96 35.19 3.98
N HIS A 71 49.11 35.77 4.35
CA HIS A 71 50.37 35.63 3.61
C HIS A 71 50.27 36.02 2.12
N GLU A 72 49.38 36.96 1.78
CA GLU A 72 49.10 37.44 0.41
C GLU A 72 49.70 38.85 0.15
N LEU A 73 50.69 39.26 0.94
CA LEU A 73 51.30 40.58 0.82
C LEU A 73 52.34 40.62 -0.32
N SER A 74 52.13 41.50 -1.30
CA SER A 74 53.04 41.77 -2.41
C SER A 74 52.88 43.23 -2.86
N ASP A 75 53.81 43.73 -3.67
CA ASP A 75 53.73 45.09 -4.21
C ASP A 75 52.43 45.36 -4.98
N ALA A 76 51.91 44.35 -5.69
CA ALA A 76 50.64 44.44 -6.38
C ALA A 76 49.47 44.58 -5.40
N THR A 77 49.40 43.74 -4.36
CA THR A 77 48.31 43.77 -3.38
C THR A 77 48.38 45.00 -2.46
N ILE A 78 49.57 45.55 -2.22
CA ILE A 78 49.78 46.84 -1.54
C ILE A 78 49.28 48.00 -2.40
N ASN A 79 49.64 48.06 -3.68
CA ASN A 79 49.14 49.07 -4.62
C ASN A 79 47.61 49.04 -4.73
N GLU A 80 47.01 47.86 -4.81
CA GLU A 80 45.56 47.70 -4.84
C GLU A 80 44.90 48.09 -3.53
N SER A 81 45.56 47.84 -2.40
CA SER A 81 45.08 48.28 -1.08
C SER A 81 45.06 49.81 -0.96
N LEU A 82 45.95 50.54 -1.65
CA LEU A 82 45.97 52.00 -1.69
C LEU A 82 44.92 52.59 -2.65
N ASN A 83 44.68 51.93 -3.78
CA ASN A 83 44.01 52.55 -4.93
C ASN A 83 42.64 51.96 -5.26
N LEU A 84 42.25 50.79 -4.75
CA LEU A 84 40.89 50.28 -4.95
C LEU A 84 39.90 50.93 -4.00
N SER A 85 38.71 51.24 -4.50
CA SER A 85 37.58 51.65 -3.65
C SER A 85 37.26 50.59 -2.59
N ALA A 86 36.55 50.97 -1.52
CA ALA A 86 36.12 50.03 -0.48
C ALA A 86 35.33 48.83 -1.03
N ASP A 87 34.56 49.06 -2.10
CA ASP A 87 33.68 48.06 -2.71
C ASP A 87 34.40 47.19 -3.73
N ASP A 88 35.35 47.73 -4.49
CA ASP A 88 36.18 46.94 -5.41
C ASP A 88 37.14 46.04 -4.65
N PHE A 89 37.74 46.55 -3.57
CA PHE A 89 38.59 45.74 -2.70
C PHE A 89 37.79 44.64 -1.99
N ARG A 90 36.57 44.94 -1.54
CA ARG A 90 35.68 43.91 -0.98
C ARG A 90 35.29 42.87 -2.04
N ARG A 91 34.98 43.29 -3.27
CA ARG A 91 34.70 42.34 -4.37
C ARG A 91 35.87 41.44 -4.68
N LYS A 92 37.10 41.97 -4.66
CA LYS A 92 38.31 41.20 -4.99
C LYS A 92 38.82 40.31 -3.87
N TYR A 93 38.79 40.78 -2.61
CA TYR A 93 39.45 40.12 -1.47
C TYR A 93 38.49 39.61 -0.39
N ALA A 94 37.19 39.91 -0.45
CA ALA A 94 36.19 39.51 0.55
C ALA A 94 35.28 38.35 0.14
N THR A 95 35.68 37.53 -0.84
CA THR A 95 34.97 36.27 -1.12
C THR A 95 34.91 35.40 0.13
N ARG A 96 33.68 35.15 0.61
CA ARG A 96 33.39 34.35 1.79
C ARG A 96 33.74 32.89 1.49
N ARG A 97 34.85 32.40 2.02
CA ARG A 97 35.21 30.97 1.97
C ARG A 97 34.34 30.20 2.97
N THR A 98 33.80 29.06 2.55
CA THR A 98 33.07 28.15 3.44
C THR A 98 33.93 26.92 3.60
N LEU A 99 34.56 26.78 4.77
CA LEU A 99 35.34 25.59 5.13
C LEU A 99 34.43 24.56 5.79
N VAL A 100 34.52 23.32 5.35
CA VAL A 100 33.84 22.17 5.95
C VAL A 100 34.88 21.06 6.16
N GLU A 101 34.88 20.48 7.35
CA GLU A 101 35.73 19.34 7.67
C GLU A 101 35.14 18.07 7.05
N VAL A 102 35.92 17.38 6.24
CA VAL A 102 35.56 16.12 5.59
C VAL A 102 36.69 15.14 5.83
N ASP A 103 36.40 14.00 6.46
CA ASP A 103 37.39 12.98 6.82
C ASP A 103 38.62 13.56 7.57
N GLY A 104 38.40 14.57 8.44
CA GLY A 104 39.43 15.22 9.24
C GLY A 104 40.24 16.30 8.52
N GLN A 105 39.90 16.65 7.27
CA GLN A 105 40.58 17.70 6.50
C GLN A 105 39.64 18.87 6.19
N PRO A 106 40.08 20.13 6.38
CA PRO A 106 39.28 21.30 6.03
C PRO A 106 39.25 21.52 4.52
N ILE A 107 38.06 21.49 3.92
CA ILE A 107 37.85 21.71 2.49
C ILE A 107 37.13 23.03 2.26
N ASP A 108 37.68 23.89 1.39
CA ASP A 108 36.98 25.07 0.89
C ASP A 108 35.99 24.70 -0.23
N LEU A 109 34.70 24.82 0.05
CA LEU A 109 33.64 24.38 -0.85
C LEU A 109 33.66 25.09 -2.20
N MET A 110 34.00 26.38 -2.24
CA MET A 110 34.04 27.12 -3.50
C MET A 110 35.18 26.63 -4.38
N SER A 111 36.37 26.49 -3.79
CA SER A 111 37.56 25.98 -4.48
C SER A 111 37.36 24.54 -4.96
N HIS A 112 36.76 23.69 -4.13
CA HIS A 112 36.43 22.30 -4.50
C HIS A 112 35.42 22.21 -5.65
N TYR A 113 34.35 23.02 -5.60
CA TYR A 113 33.35 23.06 -6.67
C TYR A 113 33.94 23.59 -7.96
N ALA A 114 34.77 24.63 -7.91
CA ALA A 114 35.43 25.20 -9.08
C ALA A 114 36.38 24.19 -9.75
N ALA A 115 37.16 23.45 -8.95
CA ALA A 115 38.06 22.41 -9.46
C ALA A 115 37.31 21.26 -10.16
N LYS A 116 36.05 21.01 -9.77
CA LYS A 116 35.19 19.95 -10.33
C LYS A 116 34.00 20.48 -11.11
N ALA A 117 34.08 21.70 -11.63
CA ALA A 117 32.94 22.37 -12.26
C ALA A 117 32.43 21.61 -13.50
N THR A 118 33.30 20.90 -14.20
CA THR A 118 32.96 20.05 -15.36
C THR A 118 32.20 18.78 -14.99
N GLU A 119 32.33 18.30 -13.75
CA GLU A 119 31.64 17.12 -13.21
C GLU A 119 30.34 17.50 -12.47
N ALA A 120 30.14 18.79 -12.18
CA ALA A 120 29.03 19.26 -11.37
C ALA A 120 27.70 19.21 -12.12
N ALA A 121 26.78 18.39 -11.63
CA ALA A 121 25.43 18.27 -12.19
C ALA A 121 24.45 19.34 -11.65
N ILE A 122 24.87 20.13 -10.67
CA ILE A 122 24.03 21.11 -9.97
C ILE A 122 24.77 22.43 -9.75
N SER A 123 24.02 23.50 -9.43
CA SER A 123 24.61 24.80 -9.07
C SER A 123 25.37 24.77 -7.74
N TYR A 124 26.37 25.64 -7.61
CA TYR A 124 27.14 25.82 -6.36
C TYR A 124 26.24 26.03 -5.13
N ARG A 125 25.15 26.81 -5.27
CA ARG A 125 24.23 27.06 -4.16
C ARG A 125 23.59 25.77 -3.64
N ASN A 126 23.17 24.87 -4.54
CA ASN A 126 22.58 23.60 -4.17
C ASN A 126 23.62 22.66 -3.56
N PHE A 127 24.82 22.59 -4.15
CA PHE A 127 25.97 21.87 -3.59
C PHE A 127 26.28 22.32 -2.15
N TRP A 128 26.40 23.63 -1.95
CA TRP A 128 26.67 24.24 -0.64
C TRP A 128 25.59 23.88 0.40
N GLN A 129 24.31 23.93 0.01
CA GLN A 129 23.20 23.56 0.91
C GLN A 129 23.27 22.09 1.32
N ARG A 130 23.56 21.20 0.36
CA ARG A 130 23.69 19.76 0.58
C ARG A 130 24.82 19.43 1.56
N VAL A 131 26.01 19.94 1.29
CA VAL A 131 27.20 19.70 2.13
C VAL A 131 27.00 20.24 3.54
N ARG A 132 26.45 21.46 3.69
CA ARG A 132 26.15 22.01 5.02
C ARG A 132 25.10 21.21 5.78
N GLY A 133 24.09 20.70 5.08
CA GLY A 133 23.07 19.83 5.66
C GLY A 133 23.67 18.54 6.22
N LEU A 134 24.58 17.91 5.48
CA LEU A 134 25.30 16.72 5.92
C LEU A 134 26.28 16.99 7.06
N ALA A 135 27.06 18.07 6.96
CA ALA A 135 28.01 18.47 7.99
C ALA A 135 27.30 18.72 9.33
N LYS A 136 26.13 19.38 9.32
CA LYS A 136 25.31 19.59 10.53
C LYS A 136 24.87 18.27 11.18
N LYS A 137 24.71 17.21 10.39
CA LYS A 137 24.31 15.87 10.87
C LYS A 137 25.50 14.97 11.21
N GLY A 138 26.74 15.42 11.01
CA GLY A 138 27.93 14.58 11.16
C GLY A 138 28.02 13.45 10.13
N GLN A 139 27.43 13.63 8.95
CA GLN A 139 27.33 12.60 7.89
C GLN A 139 28.15 12.95 6.65
N ILE A 140 29.08 13.91 6.76
CA ILE A 140 29.91 14.33 5.63
C ILE A 140 31.20 13.48 5.59
N CYS A 141 31.44 12.85 4.44
CA CYS A 141 32.64 12.08 4.11
C CYS A 141 32.96 12.27 2.62
N SER A 142 34.11 11.78 2.14
CA SER A 142 34.55 11.95 0.76
C SER A 142 33.51 11.51 -0.28
N SER A 143 32.82 10.37 -0.05
CA SER A 143 31.77 9.89 -0.95
C SER A 143 30.54 10.80 -0.93
N ALA A 144 30.10 11.24 0.25
CA ALA A 144 28.95 12.12 0.38
C ALA A 144 29.23 13.54 -0.18
N LEU A 145 30.48 13.98 -0.17
CA LEU A 145 30.92 15.21 -0.82
C LEU A 145 30.83 15.10 -2.35
N ALA A 146 31.26 13.97 -2.92
CA ALA A 146 31.12 13.69 -4.35
C ALA A 146 29.65 13.62 -4.77
N ASP A 147 28.82 12.88 -4.02
CA ASP A 147 27.38 12.75 -4.26
C ASP A 147 26.65 14.10 -4.17
N SER A 148 27.12 14.99 -3.28
CA SER A 148 26.58 16.34 -3.17
C SER A 148 26.74 17.13 -4.46
N LEU A 149 27.78 16.84 -5.25
CA LEU A 149 28.13 17.54 -6.49
C LEU A 149 27.48 16.90 -7.73
N THR A 150 27.34 15.57 -7.76
CA THR A 150 26.96 14.81 -8.96
C THR A 150 25.49 14.36 -8.98
N LEU A 151 24.86 14.13 -7.82
CA LEU A 151 23.51 13.57 -7.80
C LEU A 151 22.44 14.58 -8.21
N SER A 152 21.46 14.14 -9.00
CA SER A 152 20.26 14.93 -9.31
C SER A 152 19.46 15.26 -8.03
N ALA A 153 18.59 16.28 -8.08
CA ALA A 153 17.74 16.63 -6.95
C ALA A 153 16.75 15.50 -6.55
N ALA A 154 16.36 14.63 -7.48
CA ALA A 154 15.52 13.48 -7.19
C ALA A 154 16.31 12.38 -6.45
N THR A 155 17.45 11.98 -7.01
CA THR A 155 18.34 10.96 -6.44
C THR A 155 18.84 11.36 -5.06
N TRP A 156 19.24 12.63 -4.89
CA TRP A 156 19.68 13.18 -3.61
C TRP A 156 18.62 13.01 -2.51
N ARG A 157 17.35 13.34 -2.81
CA ARG A 157 16.24 13.19 -1.84
C ARG A 157 16.01 11.74 -1.46
N SER A 158 16.19 10.81 -2.40
CA SER A 158 16.09 9.38 -2.14
C SER A 158 17.21 8.88 -1.22
N CYS A 159 18.46 9.29 -1.47
CA CYS A 159 19.64 8.80 -0.73
C CYS A 159 19.86 9.47 0.64
N TYR A 160 19.69 10.80 0.72
CA TYR A 160 20.03 11.61 1.91
C TYR A 160 18.82 12.20 2.63
N GLY A 161 17.62 11.90 2.12
CA GLY A 161 16.36 12.21 2.76
C GLY A 161 15.82 13.60 2.43
N GLY A 162 14.50 13.66 2.32
CA GLY A 162 13.68 14.87 2.33
C GLY A 162 12.25 14.48 2.71
N GLY A 163 11.73 15.02 3.82
CA GLY A 163 10.40 14.68 4.34
C GLY A 163 10.38 13.63 5.45
N ARG A 164 9.28 12.86 5.55
CA ARG A 164 8.93 11.94 6.65
C ARG A 164 9.50 10.51 6.53
N SER A 165 10.51 10.26 5.70
CA SER A 165 11.03 8.90 5.49
C SER A 165 11.81 8.40 6.71
N THR A 166 11.39 7.28 7.30
CA THR A 166 12.15 6.54 8.31
C THR A 166 13.12 5.60 7.62
N GLY A 167 14.42 5.78 7.85
CA GLY A 167 15.41 4.82 7.35
C GLY A 167 15.27 3.45 7.99
N PHE A 168 15.86 2.42 7.37
CA PHE A 168 15.86 1.03 7.82
C PHE A 168 17.22 0.37 7.53
N VAL A 169 17.49 -0.77 8.18
CA VAL A 169 18.62 -1.64 7.87
C VAL A 169 18.12 -2.77 6.99
N TYR A 170 18.82 -3.05 5.89
CA TYR A 170 18.43 -4.16 5.02
C TYR A 170 18.94 -5.49 5.61
N GLU A 171 18.01 -6.40 5.90
CA GLU A 171 18.27 -7.72 6.49
C GLU A 171 17.83 -8.86 5.55
N GLY A 172 17.51 -8.55 4.29
CA GLY A 172 16.99 -9.52 3.32
C GLY A 172 18.09 -10.30 2.59
N ASN A 173 17.72 -11.42 1.96
CA ASN A 173 18.64 -12.30 1.25
C ASN A 173 18.75 -12.00 -0.25
N ALA A 174 17.84 -11.20 -0.83
CA ALA A 174 17.82 -10.91 -2.26
C ALA A 174 19.06 -10.13 -2.74
N HIS A 175 19.66 -9.32 -1.87
CA HIS A 175 20.89 -8.58 -2.15
C HIS A 175 21.92 -8.78 -1.01
N PRO A 176 22.62 -9.92 -0.98
CA PRO A 176 23.55 -10.27 0.11
C PRO A 176 24.64 -9.22 0.36
N ASP A 177 25.06 -8.53 -0.71
CA ASP A 177 26.05 -7.44 -0.70
C ASP A 177 25.57 -6.17 0.01
N GLN A 178 24.26 -6.03 0.26
CA GLN A 178 23.65 -4.89 0.93
C GLN A 178 23.19 -5.20 2.36
N VAL A 179 23.32 -6.45 2.82
CA VAL A 179 22.90 -6.87 4.16
C VAL A 179 23.66 -6.10 5.23
N GLY A 180 22.93 -5.65 6.26
CA GLY A 180 23.47 -4.86 7.37
C GLY A 180 23.70 -3.38 7.06
N LYS A 181 23.55 -2.94 5.80
CA LYS A 181 23.66 -1.51 5.46
C LYS A 181 22.38 -0.77 5.79
N ARG A 182 22.54 0.48 6.26
CA ARG A 182 21.44 1.39 6.59
C ARG A 182 21.07 2.23 5.38
N PHE A 183 19.78 2.22 5.03
CA PHE A 183 19.21 3.01 3.94
C PHE A 183 18.19 4.02 4.48
N HIS A 184 18.18 5.23 3.93
CA HIS A 184 17.21 6.26 4.32
C HIS A 184 15.80 6.02 3.74
N SER A 185 15.71 5.25 2.65
CA SER A 185 14.45 4.89 2.00
C SER A 185 14.63 3.66 1.11
N VAL A 186 13.52 3.00 0.73
CA VAL A 186 13.56 1.88 -0.23
C VAL A 186 14.12 2.36 -1.58
N ALA A 187 13.86 3.61 -1.95
CA ALA A 187 14.43 4.21 -3.15
C ALA A 187 15.96 4.33 -3.10
N ALA A 188 16.55 4.56 -1.91
CA ALA A 188 18.01 4.56 -1.74
C ALA A 188 18.60 3.17 -2.00
N LEU A 189 17.97 2.13 -1.45
CA LEU A 189 18.35 0.74 -1.71
C LEU A 189 18.26 0.40 -3.20
N LEU A 190 17.17 0.80 -3.85
CA LEU A 190 17.00 0.56 -5.29
C LEU A 190 18.05 1.28 -6.15
N HIS A 191 18.47 2.48 -5.76
CA HIS A 191 19.60 3.15 -6.42
C HIS A 191 20.92 2.40 -6.21
N SER A 192 21.21 1.91 -5.00
CA SER A 192 22.47 1.21 -4.73
C SER A 192 22.60 -0.12 -5.46
N VAL A 193 21.48 -0.79 -5.75
CA VAL A 193 21.45 -2.03 -6.53
C VAL A 193 21.17 -1.82 -8.02
N GLY A 194 21.10 -0.57 -8.50
CA GLY A 194 20.89 -0.25 -9.91
C GLY A 194 19.47 -0.55 -10.44
N ARG A 195 18.47 -0.68 -9.55
CA ARG A 195 17.08 -1.06 -9.89
C ARG A 195 16.06 0.04 -9.59
N TYR A 196 16.45 1.30 -9.76
CA TYR A 196 15.57 2.42 -9.44
C TYR A 196 14.29 2.44 -10.30
N ASP A 197 14.36 1.97 -11.54
CA ASP A 197 13.21 1.94 -12.45
C ASP A 197 12.11 0.99 -11.95
N ASP A 198 12.47 -0.03 -11.17
CA ASP A 198 11.52 -0.96 -10.55
C ASP A 198 10.72 -0.32 -9.39
N ARG A 199 11.02 0.92 -8.98
CA ARG A 199 10.42 1.55 -7.79
C ARG A 199 8.90 1.47 -7.76
N ALA A 200 8.23 1.69 -8.90
CA ALA A 200 6.77 1.69 -8.97
C ALA A 200 6.19 0.30 -8.70
N LEU A 201 6.84 -0.73 -9.24
CA LEU A 201 6.50 -2.13 -9.03
C LEU A 201 6.74 -2.54 -7.58
N ILE A 202 7.92 -2.23 -7.03
CA ILE A 202 8.29 -2.54 -5.64
C ILE A 202 7.31 -1.88 -4.67
N TRP A 203 6.98 -0.60 -4.87
CA TRP A 203 5.98 0.09 -4.04
C TRP A 203 4.59 -0.54 -4.13
N SER A 204 4.16 -0.98 -5.32
CA SER A 204 2.90 -1.69 -5.49
C SER A 204 2.89 -3.01 -4.71
N ARG A 205 4.00 -3.76 -4.72
CA ARG A 205 4.15 -5.02 -3.97
C ARG A 205 4.13 -4.79 -2.47
N LEU A 206 4.89 -3.83 -1.96
CA LEU A 206 4.90 -3.47 -0.54
C LEU A 206 3.50 -3.08 -0.04
N LYS A 207 2.75 -2.29 -0.82
CA LYS A 207 1.35 -1.94 -0.50
C LYS A 207 0.42 -3.16 -0.49
N ALA A 208 0.73 -4.18 -1.28
CA ALA A 208 0.01 -5.44 -1.31
C ALA A 208 0.45 -6.43 -0.20
N GLY A 209 1.28 -5.99 0.76
CA GLY A 209 1.70 -6.79 1.91
C GLY A 209 2.87 -7.74 1.65
N TRP A 210 3.65 -7.50 0.59
CA TRP A 210 4.88 -8.23 0.34
C TRP A 210 5.97 -7.80 1.31
N THR A 211 6.85 -8.73 1.68
CA THR A 211 8.10 -8.34 2.33
C THR A 211 9.00 -7.59 1.33
N LEU A 212 9.91 -6.75 1.84
CA LEU A 212 10.86 -6.05 0.99
C LEU A 212 11.75 -7.04 0.23
N ASP A 213 12.11 -8.15 0.86
CA ASP A 213 12.97 -9.16 0.25
C ASP A 213 12.25 -9.90 -0.88
N ASP A 214 11.01 -10.34 -0.67
CA ASP A 214 10.20 -10.97 -1.72
C ASP A 214 9.96 -10.01 -2.89
N ALA A 215 9.76 -8.72 -2.59
CA ALA A 215 9.53 -7.71 -3.61
C ALA A 215 10.77 -7.54 -4.51
N LEU A 216 11.97 -7.61 -3.92
CA LEU A 216 13.27 -7.49 -4.60
C LEU A 216 13.69 -8.80 -5.28
N ALA A 217 13.40 -9.97 -4.70
CA ALA A 217 13.79 -11.27 -5.24
C ALA A 217 13.22 -11.55 -6.64
N ILE A 218 12.10 -10.92 -7.00
CA ILE A 218 11.55 -11.04 -8.34
C ILE A 218 12.34 -10.15 -9.31
N LEU A 219 13.27 -10.78 -10.02
CA LEU A 219 13.60 -10.46 -11.41
C LEU A 219 12.33 -10.67 -12.24
N ASN A 220 12.11 -9.92 -13.34
CA ASN A 220 10.98 -10.10 -14.27
C ASN A 220 10.95 -11.50 -14.98
N ALA A 221 11.57 -12.52 -14.40
CA ALA A 221 12.09 -13.72 -15.06
C ALA A 221 11.92 -15.04 -14.27
N THR A 222 11.15 -15.15 -13.17
CA THR A 222 10.71 -16.51 -12.78
C THR A 222 9.88 -17.04 -13.92
N PRO A 223 10.17 -18.13 -14.63
CA PRO A 223 9.36 -18.56 -15.79
C PRO A 223 7.91 -18.75 -15.35
N SER A 224 6.94 -18.23 -16.11
CA SER A 224 5.55 -18.62 -15.86
C SER A 224 5.41 -20.06 -16.34
N HIS A 225 4.69 -20.88 -15.59
CA HIS A 225 4.24 -22.16 -16.11
C HIS A 225 3.17 -21.97 -17.18
N ARG A 226 2.60 -20.76 -17.30
CA ARG A 226 1.63 -20.40 -18.34
C ARG A 226 2.33 -19.84 -19.57
N THR A 227 1.78 -20.18 -20.72
CA THR A 227 2.11 -19.54 -21.99
C THR A 227 1.33 -18.24 -22.14
N GLY A 228 1.96 -17.26 -22.76
CA GLY A 228 1.34 -16.01 -23.17
C GLY A 228 0.77 -16.09 -24.57
N THR A 229 -0.29 -15.32 -24.78
CA THR A 229 -1.04 -15.20 -26.03
C THR A 229 -1.11 -13.72 -26.42
N ILE A 230 -0.84 -13.42 -27.69
CA ILE A 230 -1.11 -12.12 -28.31
C ILE A 230 -2.42 -12.22 -29.07
N TYR A 231 -3.32 -11.27 -28.87
CA TYR A 231 -4.62 -11.25 -29.52
C TYR A 231 -4.91 -9.88 -30.13
N ARG A 232 -5.78 -9.90 -31.14
CA ARG A 232 -6.31 -8.74 -31.84
C ARG A 232 -7.79 -8.60 -31.50
N VAL A 233 -8.25 -7.37 -31.29
CA VAL A 233 -9.67 -7.04 -31.26
C VAL A 233 -9.96 -6.05 -32.38
N THR A 234 -10.93 -6.36 -33.23
CA THR A 234 -11.33 -5.52 -34.36
C THR A 234 -12.72 -4.96 -34.09
N ARG A 235 -12.87 -3.63 -34.12
CA ARG A 235 -14.17 -2.96 -34.04
C ARG A 235 -14.88 -3.11 -35.38
N ARG A 236 -16.01 -3.84 -35.41
CA ARG A 236 -16.75 -4.12 -36.65
C ARG A 236 -17.17 -2.86 -37.40
N ARG A 237 -17.61 -1.84 -36.66
CA ARG A 237 -18.15 -0.60 -37.24
C ARG A 237 -17.12 0.24 -37.99
N THR A 238 -15.86 0.25 -37.55
CA THR A 238 -14.83 1.17 -38.07
C THR A 238 -13.59 0.46 -38.61
N GLY A 239 -13.46 -0.85 -38.39
CA GLY A 239 -12.24 -1.60 -38.66
C GLY A 239 -11.08 -1.26 -37.72
N ALA A 240 -11.30 -0.45 -36.68
CA ALA A 240 -10.23 -0.03 -35.77
C ALA A 240 -9.73 -1.23 -34.95
N VAL A 241 -8.41 -1.29 -34.75
CA VAL A 241 -7.75 -2.46 -34.16
C VAL A 241 -7.18 -2.13 -32.77
N TYR A 242 -7.36 -3.06 -31.85
CA TYR A 242 -6.64 -3.16 -30.59
C TYR A 242 -5.77 -4.42 -30.61
N VAL A 243 -4.55 -4.32 -30.09
CA VAL A 243 -3.68 -5.47 -29.85
C VAL A 243 -3.37 -5.52 -28.36
N GLY A 244 -3.49 -6.69 -27.77
CA GLY A 244 -3.14 -6.91 -26.37
C GLY A 244 -2.44 -8.25 -26.17
N LEU A 245 -1.72 -8.34 -25.06
CA LEU A 245 -1.16 -9.58 -24.55
C LEU A 245 -1.94 -10.12 -23.34
N THR A 246 -1.84 -11.42 -23.09
CA THR A 246 -2.40 -12.07 -21.90
C THR A 246 -1.61 -13.33 -21.55
N VAL A 247 -1.51 -13.65 -20.25
CA VAL A 247 -1.04 -14.95 -19.74
C VAL A 247 -2.19 -15.75 -19.11
N THR A 248 -3.41 -15.23 -19.22
CA THR A 248 -4.66 -15.91 -18.91
C THR A 248 -5.41 -16.20 -20.22
N SER A 249 -6.48 -17.00 -20.18
CA SER A 249 -7.31 -17.21 -21.36
C SER A 249 -7.87 -15.91 -21.95
N ILE A 250 -8.02 -15.85 -23.27
CA ILE A 250 -8.62 -14.72 -23.98
C ILE A 250 -10.03 -14.42 -23.46
N LYS A 251 -10.83 -15.46 -23.16
CA LYS A 251 -12.18 -15.29 -22.60
C LYS A 251 -12.17 -14.52 -21.27
N GLN A 252 -11.25 -14.85 -20.37
CA GLN A 252 -11.09 -14.14 -19.10
C GLN A 252 -10.62 -12.70 -19.32
N ARG A 253 -9.66 -12.50 -20.22
CA ARG A 253 -9.16 -11.17 -20.55
C ARG A 253 -10.23 -10.28 -21.18
N TRP A 254 -11.05 -10.86 -22.06
CA TRP A 254 -12.21 -10.21 -22.66
C TRP A 254 -13.23 -9.75 -21.62
N ALA A 255 -13.65 -10.67 -20.74
CA ALA A 255 -14.58 -10.36 -19.65
C ALA A 255 -14.04 -9.24 -18.74
N PHE A 256 -12.72 -9.21 -18.49
CA PHE A 256 -12.07 -8.14 -17.76
C PHE A 256 -12.19 -6.78 -18.48
N HIS A 257 -11.94 -6.73 -19.79
CA HIS A 257 -12.09 -5.51 -20.58
C HIS A 257 -13.55 -5.00 -20.59
N VAL A 258 -14.51 -5.90 -20.78
CA VAL A 258 -15.95 -5.55 -20.75
C VAL A 258 -16.31 -4.94 -19.39
N ARG A 259 -15.94 -5.60 -18.29
CA ARG A 259 -16.18 -5.08 -16.94
C ARG A 259 -15.52 -3.71 -16.71
N ARG A 260 -14.26 -3.55 -17.12
CA ARG A 260 -13.52 -2.28 -16.99
C ARG A 260 -14.15 -1.15 -17.78
N ALA A 261 -14.77 -1.46 -18.92
CA ALA A 261 -15.55 -0.49 -19.69
C ALA A 261 -16.79 -0.02 -18.92
N THR A 262 -17.51 -0.95 -18.28
CA THR A 262 -18.65 -0.64 -17.40
C THR A 262 -18.22 0.17 -16.17
N ASP A 263 -17.06 -0.13 -15.59
CA ASP A 263 -16.48 0.59 -14.44
C ASP A 263 -15.97 2.02 -14.79
N GLY A 264 -16.16 2.50 -16.03
CA GLY A 264 -15.84 3.88 -16.43
C GLY A 264 -14.40 4.12 -16.85
N SER A 265 -13.64 3.07 -17.22
CA SER A 265 -12.26 3.25 -17.69
C SER A 265 -12.16 4.12 -18.94
N THR A 266 -11.12 4.96 -19.00
CA THR A 266 -10.89 6.00 -20.02
C THR A 266 -10.10 5.53 -21.25
N SER A 267 -9.78 4.23 -21.39
CA SER A 267 -9.08 3.74 -22.57
C SER A 267 -9.98 3.78 -23.82
N LYS A 268 -9.37 3.95 -25.00
CA LYS A 268 -10.11 3.98 -26.29
C LYS A 268 -10.91 2.72 -26.54
N LEU A 269 -10.33 1.54 -26.26
CA LEU A 269 -11.05 0.26 -26.35
C LEU A 269 -12.30 0.25 -25.46
N HIS A 270 -12.17 0.70 -24.21
CA HIS A 270 -13.29 0.70 -23.26
C HIS A 270 -14.35 1.75 -23.61
N ALA A 271 -13.95 2.90 -24.17
CA ALA A 271 -14.89 3.86 -24.75
C ALA A 271 -15.67 3.25 -25.91
N ALA A 272 -14.97 2.57 -26.83
CA ALA A 272 -15.59 1.91 -27.96
C ALA A 272 -16.56 0.78 -27.54
N PHE A 273 -16.27 0.06 -26.45
CA PHE A 273 -17.20 -0.93 -25.87
C PHE A 273 -18.49 -0.30 -25.34
N ARG A 274 -18.41 0.89 -24.75
CA ARG A 274 -19.61 1.60 -24.27
C ARG A 274 -20.46 2.12 -25.43
N GLU A 275 -19.83 2.44 -26.56
CA GLU A 275 -20.52 2.92 -27.77
C GLU A 275 -21.19 1.78 -28.54
N ASP A 276 -20.47 0.69 -28.83
CA ASP A 276 -20.93 -0.35 -29.76
C ASP A 276 -21.39 -1.64 -29.07
N GLY A 277 -21.21 -1.74 -27.75
CA GLY A 277 -21.41 -2.99 -27.01
C GLY A 277 -20.31 -4.03 -27.27
N ALA A 278 -20.25 -5.07 -26.45
CA ALA A 278 -19.24 -6.13 -26.61
C ALA A 278 -19.41 -6.92 -27.92
N ASP A 279 -20.63 -7.04 -28.42
CA ASP A 279 -20.96 -7.78 -29.65
C ASP A 279 -20.54 -7.02 -30.93
N GLY A 280 -20.14 -5.75 -30.82
CA GLY A 280 -19.61 -4.93 -31.91
C GLY A 280 -18.16 -5.23 -32.29
N PHE A 281 -17.56 -6.29 -31.75
CA PHE A 281 -16.14 -6.57 -31.86
C PHE A 281 -15.85 -8.04 -32.17
N ASP A 282 -14.81 -8.26 -32.97
CA ASP A 282 -14.23 -9.57 -33.25
C ASP A 282 -12.90 -9.74 -32.54
N ILE A 283 -12.59 -10.96 -32.09
CA ILE A 283 -11.36 -11.27 -31.36
C ILE A 283 -10.64 -12.42 -32.04
N ASP A 284 -9.38 -12.19 -32.41
CA ASP A 284 -8.52 -13.17 -33.05
C ASP A 284 -7.26 -13.42 -32.23
N VAL A 285 -6.78 -14.66 -32.21
CA VAL A 285 -5.45 -14.99 -31.69
C VAL A 285 -4.43 -14.68 -32.78
N LEU A 286 -3.42 -13.88 -32.47
CA LEU A 286 -2.31 -13.59 -33.39
C LEU A 286 -1.14 -14.55 -33.15
N GLU A 287 -0.79 -14.77 -31.89
CA GLU A 287 0.25 -15.71 -31.46
C GLU A 287 -0.14 -16.34 -30.13
N ASP A 288 0.29 -17.58 -29.91
CA ASP A 288 0.06 -18.31 -28.66
C ASP A 288 1.31 -19.12 -28.28
N GLY A 289 1.37 -19.61 -27.04
CA GLY A 289 2.45 -20.49 -26.61
C GLY A 289 3.73 -19.79 -26.12
N ILE A 290 3.73 -18.47 -25.96
CA ILE A 290 4.95 -17.69 -25.67
C ILE A 290 5.27 -17.74 -24.16
N ARG A 291 6.30 -18.49 -23.76
CA ARG A 291 6.67 -18.65 -22.34
C ARG A 291 7.46 -17.48 -21.76
N ASP A 292 8.31 -16.88 -22.58
CA ASP A 292 9.16 -15.77 -22.15
C ASP A 292 8.38 -14.45 -22.17
N LEU A 293 8.35 -13.78 -21.02
CA LEU A 293 7.63 -12.52 -20.84
C LEU A 293 8.22 -11.38 -21.65
N ALA A 294 9.55 -11.34 -21.79
CA ALA A 294 10.25 -10.33 -22.57
C ALA A 294 9.93 -10.52 -24.06
N VAL A 295 9.92 -11.77 -24.53
CA VAL A 295 9.48 -12.11 -25.88
C VAL A 295 8.01 -11.72 -26.07
N LEU A 296 7.12 -12.05 -25.14
CA LEU A 296 5.70 -11.70 -25.22
C LEU A 296 5.48 -10.18 -25.35
N GLN A 297 6.20 -9.37 -24.57
CA GLN A 297 6.14 -7.90 -24.66
C GLN A 297 6.70 -7.37 -25.99
N ALA A 298 7.79 -7.94 -26.47
CA ALA A 298 8.36 -7.60 -27.77
C ALA A 298 7.40 -7.94 -28.92
N ARG A 299 6.72 -9.10 -28.85
CA ARG A 299 5.72 -9.52 -29.84
C ARG A 299 4.48 -8.62 -29.81
N GLU A 300 3.98 -8.21 -28.65
CA GLU A 300 2.89 -7.22 -28.56
C GLU A 300 3.27 -5.92 -29.28
N SER A 301 4.49 -5.42 -29.03
CA SER A 301 4.99 -4.20 -29.66
C SER A 301 5.07 -4.34 -31.18
N PHE A 302 5.62 -5.45 -31.66
CA PHE A 302 5.67 -5.78 -33.09
C PHE A 302 4.27 -5.76 -33.74
N TRP A 303 3.26 -6.37 -33.11
CA TRP A 303 1.91 -6.43 -33.67
C TRP A 303 1.16 -5.10 -33.60
N VAL A 304 1.36 -4.31 -32.54
CA VAL A 304 0.79 -2.96 -32.44
C VAL A 304 1.29 -2.08 -33.59
N ASP A 305 2.59 -2.12 -33.87
CA ASP A 305 3.20 -1.34 -34.94
C ASP A 305 2.74 -1.87 -36.31
N ARG A 306 2.78 -3.19 -36.51
CA ARG A 306 2.40 -3.83 -37.79
C ARG A 306 0.93 -3.59 -38.16
N LEU A 307 0.03 -3.51 -37.19
CA LEU A 307 -1.42 -3.36 -37.42
C LEU A 307 -1.91 -1.92 -37.25
N GLY A 308 -1.03 -0.96 -36.97
CA GLY A 308 -1.43 0.43 -36.73
C GLY A 308 -2.40 0.57 -35.56
N ALA A 309 -2.28 -0.28 -34.53
CA ALA A 309 -3.21 -0.33 -33.40
C ALA A 309 -3.05 0.88 -32.46
N LEU A 310 -2.00 1.70 -32.63
CA LEU A 310 -1.77 2.96 -31.94
C LEU A 310 -2.08 4.15 -32.86
N GLY A 311 -2.54 5.27 -32.29
CA GLY A 311 -2.81 6.51 -33.03
C GLY A 311 -4.31 6.77 -33.27
N PRO A 312 -4.69 7.64 -34.22
CA PRO A 312 -6.08 8.08 -34.41
C PRO A 312 -7.02 6.94 -34.83
N ASN A 313 -6.51 5.99 -35.63
CA ASN A 313 -7.28 4.85 -36.15
C ASN A 313 -7.14 3.58 -35.31
N GLY A 314 -6.33 3.65 -34.25
CA GLY A 314 -6.02 2.55 -33.34
C GLY A 314 -6.71 2.67 -31.99
N LEU A 315 -7.06 1.52 -31.39
CA LEU A 315 -7.72 1.43 -30.09
C LEU A 315 -6.74 1.27 -28.92
N ASN A 316 -5.44 1.05 -29.16
CA ASN A 316 -4.43 1.12 -28.11
C ASN A 316 -4.26 2.57 -27.64
N THR A 317 -4.26 2.77 -26.32
CA THR A 317 -4.17 4.11 -25.71
C THR A 317 -2.76 4.45 -25.22
N ALA A 318 -1.99 3.44 -24.81
CA ALA A 318 -0.63 3.59 -24.30
C ALA A 318 0.35 2.80 -25.18
N LYS A 319 1.65 3.09 -25.03
CA LYS A 319 2.70 2.29 -25.66
C LYS A 319 2.60 0.83 -25.18
N PRO A 320 2.77 -0.15 -26.10
CA PRO A 320 2.80 -1.58 -25.77
C PRO A 320 4.00 -1.94 -24.88
N GLY A 321 3.98 -3.16 -24.33
CA GLY A 321 5.09 -3.71 -23.54
C GLY A 321 4.80 -3.87 -22.05
N GLY A 322 3.54 -3.74 -21.63
CA GLY A 322 3.16 -3.85 -20.22
C GLY A 322 2.11 -4.93 -19.97
N LEU A 323 2.50 -6.03 -19.30
CA LEU A 323 1.51 -6.82 -18.56
C LEU A 323 1.00 -5.95 -17.41
N GLY A 324 -0.15 -5.32 -17.61
CA GLY A 324 -0.89 -4.63 -16.55
C GLY A 324 -1.44 -5.63 -15.54
N SER A 325 -0.57 -6.19 -14.72
CA SER A 325 -0.83 -6.68 -13.36
C SER A 325 0.52 -6.90 -12.68
N PRO A 326 0.75 -6.37 -11.48
CA PRO A 326 1.86 -6.83 -10.66
C PRO A 326 1.68 -8.34 -10.53
N GLY A 327 2.71 -9.13 -10.88
CA GLY A 327 2.71 -10.56 -10.54
C GLY A 327 2.24 -10.71 -9.10
N GLY A 328 1.23 -11.55 -8.86
CA GLY A 328 0.64 -11.71 -7.53
C GLY A 328 1.66 -12.28 -6.54
N LYS A 329 1.28 -12.40 -5.26
CA LYS A 329 2.19 -12.94 -4.24
C LYS A 329 2.70 -14.32 -4.66
N ILE A 330 4.02 -14.54 -4.58
CA ILE A 330 4.59 -15.87 -4.84
C ILE A 330 3.96 -16.86 -3.87
N ILE A 331 3.51 -17.99 -4.41
CA ILE A 331 2.99 -19.10 -3.62
C ILE A 331 3.92 -20.28 -3.81
N GLY A 332 4.48 -20.79 -2.71
CA GLY A 332 5.16 -22.08 -2.68
C GLY A 332 4.15 -23.20 -2.44
N TYR A 333 4.33 -24.34 -3.12
CA TYR A 333 3.60 -25.57 -2.83
C TYR A 333 4.50 -26.77 -3.13
N GLY A 334 4.90 -27.49 -2.08
CA GLY A 334 5.97 -28.50 -2.19
C GLY A 334 7.29 -27.84 -2.57
N ASP A 335 7.97 -28.39 -3.58
CA ASP A 335 9.24 -27.87 -4.12
C ASP A 335 9.04 -26.87 -5.27
N GLU A 336 7.79 -26.55 -5.62
CA GLU A 336 7.45 -25.65 -6.72
C GLU A 336 7.05 -24.26 -6.20
N THR A 337 7.36 -23.23 -7.00
CA THR A 337 6.95 -21.84 -6.73
C THR A 337 6.16 -21.29 -7.91
N PHE A 338 5.11 -20.52 -7.60
CA PHE A 338 4.21 -19.92 -8.58
C PHE A 338 4.25 -18.39 -8.46
N ARG A 339 4.19 -17.67 -9.58
CA ARG A 339 4.20 -16.20 -9.63
C ARG A 339 2.94 -15.56 -9.05
N SER A 340 1.86 -16.32 -8.85
CA SER A 340 0.68 -15.85 -8.13
C SER A 340 -0.17 -17.01 -7.62
N ILE A 341 -1.09 -16.70 -6.71
CA ILE A 341 -2.10 -17.67 -6.27
C ILE A 341 -3.02 -18.12 -7.39
N GLU A 342 -3.31 -17.24 -8.35
CA GLU A 342 -4.08 -17.59 -9.54
C GLU A 342 -3.31 -18.57 -10.42
N GLU A 343 -2.00 -18.34 -10.63
CA GLU A 343 -1.14 -19.27 -11.35
C GLU A 343 -1.13 -20.64 -10.68
N ALA A 344 -0.83 -20.68 -9.38
CA ALA A 344 -0.88 -21.91 -8.59
C ALA A 344 -2.24 -22.60 -8.73
N ALA A 345 -3.34 -21.87 -8.57
CA ALA A 345 -4.69 -22.42 -8.66
C ALA A 345 -5.02 -23.02 -10.03
N SER A 346 -4.48 -22.48 -11.13
CA SER A 346 -4.71 -23.03 -12.47
C SER A 346 -3.86 -24.26 -12.73
N VAL A 347 -2.55 -24.17 -12.49
CA VAL A 347 -1.61 -25.27 -12.75
C VAL A 347 -1.95 -26.48 -11.89
N LEU A 348 -2.21 -26.25 -10.59
CA LEU A 348 -2.59 -27.32 -9.67
C LEU A 348 -4.00 -27.85 -9.95
N SER A 349 -4.89 -27.05 -10.55
CA SER A 349 -6.23 -27.52 -10.93
C SER A 349 -6.18 -28.53 -12.06
N GLU A 350 -5.40 -28.25 -13.10
CA GLU A 350 -5.18 -29.19 -14.21
C GLU A 350 -4.47 -30.45 -13.72
N ARG A 351 -3.45 -30.29 -12.86
CA ARG A 351 -2.67 -31.42 -12.34
C ARG A 351 -3.44 -32.33 -11.39
N LEU A 352 -4.25 -31.75 -10.49
CA LEU A 352 -4.91 -32.49 -9.41
C LEU A 352 -6.40 -32.75 -9.71
N GLY A 353 -6.98 -32.18 -10.77
CA GLY A 353 -8.41 -32.32 -11.06
C GLY A 353 -9.31 -31.63 -10.01
N ILE A 354 -8.77 -30.71 -9.22
CA ILE A 354 -9.51 -29.96 -8.19
C ILE A 354 -9.93 -28.61 -8.77
N ALA A 355 -11.16 -28.16 -8.48
CA ALA A 355 -11.64 -26.87 -9.00
C ALA A 355 -10.73 -25.69 -8.56
N PRO A 356 -10.37 -24.74 -9.45
CA PRO A 356 -9.41 -23.67 -9.15
C PRO A 356 -9.77 -22.82 -7.94
N HIS A 357 -11.07 -22.61 -7.69
CA HIS A 357 -11.53 -21.83 -6.53
C HIS A 357 -11.23 -22.54 -5.20
N VAL A 358 -11.30 -23.88 -5.15
CA VAL A 358 -10.96 -24.66 -3.95
C VAL A 358 -9.48 -24.53 -3.64
N ILE A 359 -8.62 -24.68 -4.66
CA ILE A 359 -7.16 -24.55 -4.52
C ILE A 359 -6.81 -23.14 -4.04
N ARG A 360 -7.33 -22.11 -4.72
CA ARG A 360 -7.11 -20.72 -4.33
C ARG A 360 -7.50 -20.47 -2.88
N THR A 361 -8.69 -20.87 -2.44
CA THR A 361 -9.13 -20.67 -1.05
C THR A 361 -8.23 -21.42 -0.06
N ARG A 362 -7.77 -22.63 -0.37
CA ARG A 362 -6.87 -23.40 0.51
C ARG A 362 -5.50 -22.73 0.63
N LEU A 363 -4.88 -22.37 -0.49
CA LEU A 363 -3.58 -21.69 -0.52
C LEU A 363 -3.64 -20.31 0.18
N GLN A 364 -4.73 -19.56 -0.01
CA GLN A 364 -4.96 -18.28 0.69
C GLN A 364 -4.96 -18.42 2.21
N ASN A 365 -5.49 -19.53 2.71
CA ASN A 365 -5.63 -19.80 4.14
C ASN A 365 -4.47 -20.66 4.70
N GLY A 366 -3.44 -20.96 3.90
CA GLY A 366 -2.33 -21.83 4.32
C GLY A 366 -2.76 -23.27 4.64
N LEU A 367 -3.87 -23.73 4.06
CA LEU A 367 -4.42 -25.06 4.31
C LEU A 367 -3.92 -26.06 3.25
N PRO A 368 -3.73 -27.35 3.61
CA PRO A 368 -3.36 -28.37 2.65
C PRO A 368 -4.46 -28.55 1.59
N LEU A 369 -4.03 -28.88 0.37
CA LEU A 369 -4.96 -29.23 -0.71
C LEU A 369 -5.61 -30.59 -0.43
N PRO A 370 -6.93 -30.70 -0.57
CA PRO A 370 -7.63 -31.97 -0.38
C PRO A 370 -7.30 -32.94 -1.52
N GLN A 371 -7.49 -34.24 -1.29
CA GLN A 371 -7.50 -35.19 -2.41
C GLN A 371 -8.75 -34.98 -3.28
N PRO A 372 -8.72 -35.29 -4.59
CA PRO A 372 -9.83 -35.01 -5.50
C PRO A 372 -11.15 -35.69 -5.09
N GLU A 373 -11.08 -36.87 -4.46
CA GLU A 373 -12.26 -37.60 -3.96
C GLU A 373 -12.89 -36.92 -2.74
N GLN A 374 -12.10 -36.13 -1.99
CA GLN A 374 -12.56 -35.43 -0.79
C GLN A 374 -13.22 -34.08 -1.09
N VAL A 375 -13.14 -33.60 -2.34
CA VAL A 375 -13.76 -32.33 -2.74
C VAL A 375 -15.27 -32.50 -2.83
N ARG A 376 -16.00 -31.76 -1.99
CA ARG A 376 -17.46 -31.77 -1.98
C ARG A 376 -18.01 -31.36 -3.35
N ARG A 377 -18.69 -32.29 -4.03
CA ARG A 377 -19.38 -32.02 -5.29
C ARG A 377 -20.75 -31.41 -5.02
N HIS A 378 -21.11 -30.36 -5.74
CA HIS A 378 -22.48 -29.84 -5.73
C HIS A 378 -23.41 -30.87 -6.40
N SER A 379 -24.62 -31.05 -5.84
CA SER A 379 -25.66 -31.84 -6.52
C SER A 379 -26.05 -31.17 -7.84
N LYS A 380 -26.34 -31.95 -8.87
CA LYS A 380 -26.78 -31.46 -10.19
C LYS A 380 -28.26 -31.02 -10.21
N ASN A 381 -29.00 -31.20 -9.12
CA ASN A 381 -30.41 -30.80 -9.05
C ASN A 381 -30.54 -29.26 -9.12
N PRO A 382 -31.49 -28.71 -9.91
CA PRO A 382 -31.68 -27.26 -10.03
C PRO A 382 -31.92 -26.52 -8.70
N ASP A 383 -32.56 -27.19 -7.74
CA ASP A 383 -32.84 -26.65 -6.41
C ASP A 383 -31.69 -26.89 -5.41
N ALA A 384 -30.54 -27.43 -5.86
CA ALA A 384 -29.41 -27.71 -5.00
C ALA A 384 -28.94 -26.45 -4.26
N GLY A 385 -29.10 -26.47 -2.94
CA GLY A 385 -28.75 -25.34 -2.07
C GLY A 385 -29.92 -24.42 -1.73
N SER A 386 -31.14 -24.65 -2.24
CA SER A 386 -32.34 -23.96 -1.76
C SER A 386 -32.64 -24.30 -0.29
N ASN A 387 -33.46 -23.48 0.38
CA ASN A 387 -33.85 -23.75 1.77
C ASN A 387 -34.53 -25.12 1.92
N LEU A 388 -35.44 -25.44 0.99
CA LEU A 388 -36.17 -26.71 0.98
C LEU A 388 -35.23 -27.90 0.68
N PHE A 389 -34.31 -27.76 -0.25
CA PHE A 389 -33.32 -28.81 -0.57
C PHE A 389 -32.39 -29.09 0.62
N ARG A 390 -31.95 -28.04 1.33
CA ARG A 390 -31.16 -28.22 2.57
C ARG A 390 -31.97 -28.91 3.67
N ARG A 391 -33.27 -28.58 3.81
CA ARG A 391 -34.18 -29.24 4.76
C ARG A 391 -34.35 -30.72 4.43
N TRP A 392 -34.53 -31.07 3.16
CA TRP A 392 -34.59 -32.46 2.69
C TRP A 392 -33.32 -33.24 3.02
N LEU A 393 -32.14 -32.72 2.67
CA LEU A 393 -30.86 -33.35 3.01
C LEU A 393 -30.68 -33.52 4.53
N ALA A 394 -31.09 -32.52 5.32
CA ALA A 394 -31.03 -32.59 6.78
C ALA A 394 -32.00 -33.65 7.34
N LEU A 395 -33.18 -33.77 6.75
CA LEU A 395 -34.17 -34.80 7.09
C LEU A 395 -33.61 -36.20 6.85
N LEU A 396 -33.06 -36.45 5.65
CA LEU A 396 -32.42 -37.72 5.30
C LEU A 396 -31.24 -38.06 6.22
N LYS A 397 -30.44 -37.05 6.58
CA LYS A 397 -29.29 -37.22 7.48
C LYS A 397 -29.71 -37.57 8.92
N ARG A 398 -30.76 -36.91 9.44
CA ARG A 398 -31.21 -37.08 10.84
C ARG A 398 -32.12 -38.29 11.04
N HIS A 399 -32.86 -38.68 10.01
CA HIS A 399 -33.89 -39.71 10.08
C HIS A 399 -33.73 -40.74 8.96
N SER A 400 -32.49 -41.17 8.68
CA SER A 400 -32.16 -42.04 7.54
C SER A 400 -32.98 -43.33 7.46
N SER A 401 -33.37 -43.94 8.58
CA SER A 401 -34.24 -45.12 8.61
C SER A 401 -35.74 -44.79 8.58
N GLY A 402 -36.13 -43.60 9.04
CA GLY A 402 -37.53 -43.20 9.25
C GLY A 402 -38.13 -42.32 8.17
N VAL A 403 -37.59 -42.31 6.95
CA VAL A 403 -38.13 -41.56 5.79
C VAL A 403 -38.61 -42.53 4.71
N ALA A 404 -39.74 -42.23 4.09
CA ALA A 404 -40.34 -42.98 2.99
C ALA A 404 -39.34 -43.17 1.83
N ALA A 405 -39.36 -44.34 1.20
CA ALA A 405 -38.42 -44.72 0.16
C ALA A 405 -38.46 -43.75 -1.04
N GLU A 406 -39.64 -43.27 -1.39
CA GLU A 406 -39.83 -42.32 -2.49
C GLU A 406 -39.18 -40.96 -2.24
N TRP A 407 -39.24 -40.44 -1.01
CA TRP A 407 -38.55 -39.20 -0.61
C TRP A 407 -37.03 -39.38 -0.49
N LYS A 408 -36.56 -40.60 -0.19
CA LYS A 408 -35.11 -40.90 -0.17
C LYS A 408 -34.52 -40.90 -1.57
N ALA A 409 -35.26 -41.47 -2.52
CA ALA A 409 -34.82 -41.63 -3.90
C ALA A 409 -34.90 -40.32 -4.70
N ASP A 410 -35.89 -39.47 -4.41
CA ASP A 410 -36.23 -38.34 -5.27
C ASP A 410 -36.64 -37.08 -4.49
N TYR A 411 -35.89 -36.00 -4.69
CA TYR A 411 -36.19 -34.69 -4.12
C TYR A 411 -37.46 -34.08 -4.72
N ASP A 412 -37.75 -34.32 -5.99
CA ASP A 412 -38.87 -33.68 -6.67
C ASP A 412 -40.21 -34.24 -6.15
N ARG A 413 -40.25 -35.52 -5.77
CA ARG A 413 -41.38 -36.11 -5.03
C ARG A 413 -41.57 -35.49 -3.65
N PHE A 414 -40.49 -35.38 -2.87
CA PHE A 414 -40.53 -34.67 -1.58
C PHE A 414 -41.05 -33.25 -1.75
N LYS A 415 -40.55 -32.51 -2.74
CA LYS A 415 -40.95 -31.14 -3.03
C LYS A 415 -42.43 -31.06 -3.40
N ALA A 416 -42.93 -31.96 -4.24
CA ALA A 416 -44.33 -32.00 -4.64
C ALA A 416 -45.27 -32.17 -3.43
N ASP A 417 -44.91 -33.04 -2.49
CA ASP A 417 -45.76 -33.36 -1.33
C ASP A 417 -45.76 -32.28 -0.23
N VAL A 418 -44.69 -31.49 -0.13
CA VAL A 418 -44.53 -30.49 0.94
C VAL A 418 -44.69 -29.06 0.46
N SER A 419 -44.86 -28.84 -0.85
CA SER A 419 -45.09 -27.52 -1.43
C SER A 419 -46.58 -27.15 -1.42
N PRO A 420 -46.91 -25.84 -1.36
CA PRO A 420 -46.00 -24.70 -1.22
C PRO A 420 -45.33 -24.65 0.17
N VAL A 421 -44.15 -24.05 0.26
CA VAL A 421 -43.43 -23.89 1.54
C VAL A 421 -43.88 -22.59 2.21
N PRO A 422 -44.70 -22.64 3.27
CA PRO A 422 -45.14 -21.44 3.98
C PRO A 422 -43.98 -20.79 4.74
N SER A 423 -43.96 -19.46 4.77
CA SER A 423 -42.98 -18.68 5.53
C SER A 423 -43.20 -18.84 7.04
N GLY A 424 -42.12 -18.95 7.81
CA GLY A 424 -42.16 -18.99 9.28
C GLY A 424 -42.67 -20.30 9.90
N LEU A 425 -43.01 -21.33 9.10
CA LEU A 425 -43.43 -22.63 9.61
C LEU A 425 -42.33 -23.70 9.49
N GLU A 426 -42.46 -24.74 10.30
CA GLU A 426 -41.60 -25.92 10.31
C GLU A 426 -42.38 -27.19 9.96
N LEU A 427 -41.73 -28.05 9.18
CA LEU A 427 -42.30 -29.35 8.79
C LEU A 427 -42.13 -30.34 9.95
N ILE A 428 -43.23 -30.94 10.39
CA ILE A 428 -43.23 -31.98 11.43
C ILE A 428 -44.03 -33.20 10.98
N ARG A 429 -43.87 -34.33 11.69
CA ARG A 429 -44.72 -35.51 11.51
C ARG A 429 -46.06 -35.33 12.22
N LYS A 430 -47.15 -35.74 11.56
CA LYS A 430 -48.48 -35.83 12.19
C LYS A 430 -48.53 -36.96 13.21
N ARG A 431 -48.03 -38.14 12.82
CA ARG A 431 -48.02 -39.38 13.59
C ARG A 431 -46.57 -39.80 13.86
N PRO A 432 -46.05 -39.67 15.11
CA PRO A 432 -44.65 -39.92 15.44
C PRO A 432 -44.17 -41.37 15.26
N SER A 433 -45.09 -42.34 15.33
CA SER A 433 -44.84 -43.77 15.13
C SER A 433 -44.65 -44.15 13.66
N GLU A 434 -45.12 -43.30 12.74
CA GLU A 434 -45.01 -43.52 11.30
C GLU A 434 -43.79 -42.81 10.69
N PRO A 435 -43.28 -43.28 9.54
CA PRO A 435 -42.17 -42.64 8.85
C PRO A 435 -42.56 -41.24 8.33
N TRP A 436 -41.56 -40.41 8.10
CA TRP A 436 -41.68 -39.18 7.32
C TRP A 436 -42.01 -39.54 5.88
N GLY A 437 -43.18 -39.12 5.39
CA GLY A 437 -43.62 -39.42 4.04
C GLY A 437 -44.88 -38.65 3.70
N PRO A 438 -45.38 -38.82 2.46
CA PRO A 438 -46.62 -38.19 2.03
C PRO A 438 -47.75 -38.53 2.99
N GLY A 439 -48.58 -37.53 3.29
CA GLY A 439 -49.73 -37.67 4.18
C GLY A 439 -49.40 -37.66 5.68
N ASN A 440 -48.18 -38.00 6.11
CA ASN A 440 -47.76 -37.99 7.52
C ASN A 440 -46.96 -36.75 7.93
N VAL A 441 -47.04 -35.67 7.16
CA VAL A 441 -46.36 -34.40 7.47
C VAL A 441 -47.32 -33.23 7.46
N GLU A 442 -46.97 -32.18 8.20
CA GLU A 442 -47.66 -30.89 8.17
C GLU A 442 -46.71 -29.74 8.53
N TRP A 443 -47.07 -28.54 8.08
CA TRP A 443 -46.40 -27.30 8.43
C TRP A 443 -47.04 -26.70 9.67
N VAL A 444 -46.25 -26.49 10.72
CA VAL A 444 -46.73 -25.90 11.97
C VAL A 444 -45.85 -24.76 12.44
N THR A 445 -46.38 -23.94 13.35
CA THR A 445 -45.59 -22.90 13.99
C THR A 445 -44.57 -23.52 14.95
N VAL A 446 -43.49 -22.80 15.24
CA VAL A 446 -42.49 -23.19 16.26
C VAL A 446 -43.17 -23.45 17.62
N GLN A 447 -44.16 -22.65 17.99
CA GLN A 447 -44.93 -22.82 19.23
C GLN A 447 -45.66 -24.17 19.26
N THR A 448 -46.35 -24.53 18.18
CA THR A 448 -47.06 -25.82 18.06
C THR A 448 -46.07 -27.00 18.14
N LYS A 449 -44.92 -26.90 17.47
CA LYS A 449 -43.88 -27.92 17.54
C LYS A 449 -43.35 -28.14 18.96
N VAL A 450 -43.02 -27.05 19.66
CA VAL A 450 -42.53 -27.10 21.05
C VAL A 450 -43.60 -27.71 21.96
N ALA A 451 -44.86 -27.30 21.80
CA ALA A 451 -45.97 -27.85 22.57
C ALA A 451 -46.18 -29.35 22.34
N ARG A 452 -46.05 -29.85 21.10
CA ARG A 452 -46.16 -31.29 20.81
C ARG A 452 -44.96 -32.12 21.29
N THR A 453 -43.78 -31.52 21.35
CA THR A 453 -42.53 -32.24 21.72
C THR A 453 -42.30 -32.26 23.23
N HIS A 454 -42.68 -31.19 23.93
CA HIS A 454 -42.43 -31.01 25.36
C HIS A 454 -43.70 -30.89 26.21
N GLY A 455 -44.88 -30.92 25.59
CA GLY A 455 -46.15 -30.92 26.30
C GLY A 455 -46.30 -32.20 27.11
N LYS A 456 -46.44 -32.07 28.43
CA LYS A 456 -46.93 -33.16 29.27
C LYS A 456 -48.44 -33.18 29.10
N ALA A 457 -48.97 -34.29 28.58
CA ALA A 457 -50.41 -34.53 28.55
C ALA A 457 -50.92 -34.54 30.00
N ILE A 458 -51.94 -33.74 30.27
CA ILE A 458 -52.54 -33.60 31.60
C ILE A 458 -54.05 -33.67 31.42
N SER A 459 -54.67 -34.60 32.13
CA SER A 459 -56.11 -34.76 32.15
C SER A 459 -56.72 -33.84 33.20
N VAL A 460 -57.81 -33.16 32.86
CA VAL A 460 -58.60 -32.35 33.79
C VAL A 460 -60.07 -32.67 33.55
N ASN A 461 -60.78 -33.12 34.59
CA ASN A 461 -62.20 -33.51 34.52
C ASN A 461 -62.54 -34.50 33.38
N GLY A 462 -61.64 -35.46 33.12
CA GLY A 462 -61.82 -36.48 32.07
C GLY A 462 -61.48 -36.03 30.65
N VAL A 463 -61.06 -34.78 30.45
CA VAL A 463 -60.59 -34.27 29.15
C VAL A 463 -59.06 -34.19 29.15
N GLU A 464 -58.41 -34.80 28.17
CA GLU A 464 -56.96 -34.72 28.00
C GLU A 464 -56.53 -33.44 27.29
N TYR A 465 -55.54 -32.76 27.87
CA TYR A 465 -54.94 -31.57 27.27
C TYR A 465 -53.44 -31.77 27.03
N PRO A 466 -52.90 -31.28 25.90
CA PRO A 466 -51.49 -31.47 25.56
C PRO A 466 -50.52 -30.61 26.40
N SER A 467 -51.01 -29.63 27.15
CA SER A 467 -50.19 -28.79 28.04
C SER A 467 -51.05 -27.98 29.03
N LEU A 468 -50.41 -27.48 30.10
CA LEU A 468 -51.02 -26.51 31.03
C LEU A 468 -51.55 -25.24 30.34
N THR A 469 -50.94 -24.85 29.22
CA THR A 469 -51.38 -23.67 28.46
C THR A 469 -52.67 -23.94 27.70
N ALA A 470 -52.84 -25.18 27.19
CA ALA A 470 -54.07 -25.60 26.55
C ALA A 470 -55.23 -25.66 27.56
N ILE A 471 -54.97 -26.15 28.79
CA ILE A 471 -55.94 -26.14 29.89
C ILE A 471 -56.36 -24.70 30.21
N ALA A 472 -55.39 -23.82 30.46
CA ALA A 472 -55.66 -22.42 30.79
C ALA A 472 -56.53 -21.74 29.72
N LYS A 473 -56.22 -21.94 28.43
CA LYS A 473 -56.98 -21.38 27.32
C LYS A 473 -58.39 -21.98 27.20
N ALA A 474 -58.55 -23.29 27.36
CA ALA A 474 -59.84 -23.97 27.26
C ALA A 474 -60.82 -23.53 28.37
N HIS A 475 -60.30 -23.18 29.54
CA HIS A 475 -61.08 -22.72 30.68
C HIS A 475 -61.10 -21.19 30.82
N GLY A 476 -60.56 -20.43 29.85
CA GLY A 476 -60.60 -18.96 29.86
C GLY A 476 -59.74 -18.29 30.95
N ILE A 477 -58.75 -18.99 31.49
CA ILE A 477 -57.86 -18.49 32.56
C ILE A 477 -56.56 -17.97 31.95
N GLY A 478 -56.05 -16.83 32.43
CA GLY A 478 -54.73 -16.34 32.05
C GLY A 478 -53.64 -17.39 32.36
N VAL A 479 -52.78 -17.70 31.38
CA VAL A 479 -51.76 -18.77 31.49
C VAL A 479 -50.85 -18.56 32.71
N SER A 480 -50.47 -17.31 32.99
CA SER A 480 -49.66 -16.95 34.16
C SER A 480 -50.40 -17.21 35.48
N THR A 481 -51.68 -16.87 35.54
CA THR A 481 -52.55 -17.13 36.71
C THR A 481 -52.67 -18.62 36.96
N PHE A 482 -52.93 -19.40 35.91
CA PHE A 482 -53.03 -20.86 36.01
C PHE A 482 -51.72 -21.51 36.46
N LYS A 483 -50.57 -21.07 35.91
CA LYS A 483 -49.24 -21.53 36.34
C LYS A 483 -48.92 -21.14 37.78
N ASN A 484 -49.32 -19.96 38.24
CA ASN A 484 -49.13 -19.52 39.62
C ASN A 484 -49.91 -20.43 40.58
N ARG A 485 -51.19 -20.71 40.28
CA ARG A 485 -52.03 -21.64 41.05
C ARG A 485 -51.37 -23.01 41.22
N ILE A 486 -50.82 -23.58 40.15
CA ILE A 486 -50.19 -24.90 40.20
C ILE A 486 -48.82 -24.85 40.90
N TYR A 487 -47.90 -23.98 40.46
CA TYR A 487 -46.51 -24.04 40.92
C TYR A 487 -46.21 -23.27 42.20
N LYS A 488 -46.97 -22.20 42.49
CA LYS A 488 -46.75 -21.36 43.68
C LYS A 488 -47.76 -21.65 44.78
N GLN A 489 -49.00 -21.99 44.42
CA GLN A 489 -50.07 -22.28 45.39
C GLN A 489 -50.29 -23.78 45.59
N GLY A 490 -49.61 -24.64 44.81
CA GLY A 490 -49.65 -26.10 44.99
C GLY A 490 -50.97 -26.76 44.61
N MET A 491 -51.85 -26.07 43.86
CA MET A 491 -53.15 -26.60 43.46
C MET A 491 -53.01 -27.70 42.40
N SER A 492 -53.91 -28.69 42.44
CA SER A 492 -54.07 -29.63 41.32
C SER A 492 -54.61 -28.90 40.08
N ALA A 493 -54.47 -29.50 38.89
CA ALA A 493 -54.96 -28.89 37.66
C ALA A 493 -56.50 -28.69 37.68
N GLU A 494 -57.23 -29.61 38.29
CA GLU A 494 -58.69 -29.54 38.50
C GLU A 494 -59.07 -28.40 39.45
N GLN A 495 -58.39 -28.31 40.59
CA GLN A 495 -58.61 -27.25 41.58
C GLN A 495 -58.28 -25.86 40.99
N ALA A 496 -57.20 -25.77 40.23
CA ALA A 496 -56.74 -24.54 39.61
C ALA A 496 -57.70 -24.02 38.52
N VAL A 497 -58.49 -24.89 37.89
CA VAL A 497 -59.53 -24.51 36.92
C VAL A 497 -60.79 -23.99 37.60
N VAL A 498 -61.23 -24.62 38.68
CA VAL A 498 -62.49 -24.28 39.38
C VAL A 498 -62.34 -23.04 40.27
N ALA A 499 -61.11 -22.73 40.72
CA ALA A 499 -60.86 -21.60 41.60
C ALA A 499 -61.30 -20.26 40.97
N PRO A 500 -62.14 -19.46 41.67
CA PRO A 500 -62.64 -18.19 41.15
C PRO A 500 -61.49 -17.25 40.81
N LEU A 501 -61.62 -16.51 39.70
CA LEU A 501 -60.67 -15.47 39.35
C LEU A 501 -60.77 -14.37 40.42
N GLY A 502 -59.68 -14.11 41.13
CA GLY A 502 -59.64 -12.99 42.07
C GLY A 502 -59.94 -11.69 41.31
N GLY A 503 -60.74 -10.81 41.90
CA GLY A 503 -61.06 -9.52 41.29
C GLY A 503 -59.78 -8.81 40.87
N THR A 504 -59.66 -8.46 39.60
CA THR A 504 -58.59 -7.61 39.09
C THR A 504 -58.58 -6.31 39.90
N SER A 505 -57.48 -6.06 40.61
CA SER A 505 -57.20 -4.75 41.20
C SER A 505 -56.96 -3.72 40.11
#